data_AF-A0A8D9AD43-F1
#
_entry.id   AF-A0A8D9AD43-F1
#
_cell.length_a   1.000
_cell.length_b   1.000
_cell.length_c   1.000
_cell.angle_alpha   90.00
_cell.angle_beta   90.00
_cell.angle_gamma   90.00
#
_symmetry.space_group_name_H-M   'P 1'
#
loop_
_entity.id
_entity.type
_entity.pdbx_description
1 polymer ?
#
loop_
_entity_poly.entity_id
_entity_poly.type
_entity_poly.pdbx_seq_one_letter_code
_entity_poly.pdbx_strand_id
1 'polypeptide(L)'
;MPKPERQEQLKSHYWFDCHCIACENNWSSFDDLEKSQILRFKCETSGCNNVVEVSITTDEFMIKCDLCDKFVNIFKGLKSLQDTESLFRLANNYRDTGDYDKALEKFTELMNLLDENLAPPYKDYLLCQRAIQTCFLNLGNLA
;
A
#
# COMPACT_ATOMS: atom_id res chain seq x y z
N MET A 1 11.98 -5.11 10.30
CA MET A 1 12.26 -4.58 11.65
C MET A 1 10.94 -4.25 12.35
N PRO A 2 10.67 -4.84 13.53
CA PRO A 2 9.53 -4.54 14.39
C PRO A 2 9.50 -3.08 14.89
N LYS A 3 8.31 -2.61 15.32
CA LYS A 3 8.13 -1.25 15.84
C LYS A 3 9.05 -0.89 17.02
N PRO A 4 9.21 -1.72 18.07
CA PRO A 4 10.03 -1.35 19.23
C PRO A 4 11.50 -1.09 18.85
N GLU A 5 12.10 -2.02 18.11
CA GLU A 5 13.48 -1.91 17.61
C GLU A 5 13.66 -0.66 16.74
N ARG A 6 12.71 -0.39 15.85
CA ARG A 6 12.73 0.79 14.99
C ARG A 6 12.70 2.10 15.78
N GLN A 7 11.82 2.20 16.78
CA GLN A 7 11.71 3.41 17.60
C GLN A 7 12.96 3.61 18.47
N GLU A 8 13.52 2.53 19.02
CA GLU A 8 14.76 2.58 19.79
C GLU A 8 15.93 3.09 18.95
N GLN A 9 16.13 2.54 17.75
CA GLN A 9 17.19 3.00 16.83
C GLN A 9 17.02 4.46 16.41
N LEU A 10 15.79 4.89 16.10
CA LEU A 10 15.54 6.28 15.70
C LEU A 10 15.80 7.25 16.86
N LYS A 11 15.38 6.88 18.07
CA LYS A 11 15.57 7.69 19.26
C LYS A 11 17.05 7.79 19.64
N SER A 12 17.81 6.71 19.54
CA SER A 12 19.23 6.69 19.91
C SER A 12 20.10 7.48 18.92
N HIS A 13 19.83 7.39 17.62
CA HIS A 13 20.66 8.02 16.59
C HIS A 13 20.23 9.44 16.23
N TYR A 14 18.93 9.74 16.30
CA TYR A 14 18.35 11.00 15.80
C TYR A 14 17.58 11.79 16.87
N TRP A 15 17.51 11.29 18.11
CA TRP A 15 16.91 11.98 19.27
C TRP A 15 15.48 12.47 19.08
N PHE A 16 14.65 11.70 18.39
CA PHE A 16 13.21 11.97 18.28
C PHE A 16 12.37 10.71 18.49
N ASP A 17 11.12 10.90 18.90
CA ASP A 17 10.13 9.83 18.98
C ASP A 17 9.31 9.78 17.66
N CYS A 18 9.30 8.62 17.00
CA CYS A 18 8.64 8.45 15.71
C CYS A 18 7.12 8.25 15.86
N HIS A 19 6.36 9.16 15.24
CA HIS A 19 4.89 9.19 15.20
C HIS A 19 4.34 9.05 13.78
N CYS A 20 5.04 8.34 12.89
CA CYS A 20 4.50 8.08 11.56
C CYS A 20 3.28 7.13 11.65
N ILE A 21 2.42 7.14 10.63
CA ILE A 21 1.21 6.31 10.54
C ILE A 21 1.51 4.84 10.87
N ALA A 22 2.65 4.31 10.40
CA ALA A 22 3.08 2.94 10.68
C ALA A 22 3.41 2.67 12.16
N CYS A 23 3.96 3.65 12.87
CA CYS A 23 4.22 3.55 14.31
C CYS A 23 2.93 3.71 15.12
N GLU A 24 2.06 4.65 14.72
CA GLU A 24 0.78 4.89 15.39
C GLU A 24 -0.16 3.69 15.29
N ASN A 25 -0.25 3.09 14.10
CA ASN A 25 -1.12 1.94 13.82
C ASN A 25 -0.42 0.57 14.02
N ASN A 26 0.78 0.56 14.60
CA ASN A 26 1.56 -0.66 14.85
C ASN A 26 1.67 -1.61 13.63
N TRP A 27 1.99 -1.04 12.45
CA TRP A 27 2.11 -1.83 11.22
C TRP A 27 3.17 -2.92 11.35
N SER A 28 2.90 -4.06 10.74
CA SER A 28 3.78 -5.23 10.69
C SER A 28 5.04 -4.96 9.87
N SER A 29 6.01 -5.88 9.96
CA SER A 29 7.23 -5.77 9.18
C SER A 29 6.96 -6.06 7.70
N PHE A 30 7.87 -5.64 6.81
CA PHE A 30 7.75 -5.90 5.38
C PHE A 30 7.66 -7.41 5.07
N ASP A 31 8.44 -8.25 5.77
CA ASP A 31 8.44 -9.70 5.57
C ASP A 31 7.13 -10.34 6.01
N ASP A 32 6.47 -9.78 7.03
CA ASP A 32 5.15 -10.23 7.47
C ASP A 32 4.07 -9.82 6.47
N LEU A 33 4.16 -8.60 5.92
CA LEU A 33 3.24 -8.12 4.89
C LEU A 33 3.32 -8.95 3.61
N GLU A 34 4.51 -9.43 3.24
CA GLU A 34 4.68 -10.33 2.09
C GLU A 34 4.01 -11.69 2.29
N LYS A 35 3.97 -12.18 3.53
CA LYS A 35 3.33 -13.46 3.87
C LYS A 35 1.84 -13.32 4.19
N SER A 36 1.36 -12.09 4.34
CA SER A 36 -0.03 -11.81 4.68
C SER A 36 -0.98 -12.45 3.67
N GLN A 37 -1.94 -13.22 4.18
CA GLN A 37 -3.04 -13.77 3.40
C GLN A 37 -4.30 -12.88 3.53
N ILE A 38 -4.15 -11.66 4.03
CA ILE A 38 -5.23 -10.73 4.32
C ILE A 38 -5.12 -9.51 3.41
N LEU A 39 -6.19 -9.24 2.68
CA LEU A 39 -6.45 -7.97 1.99
C LEU A 39 -7.33 -7.08 2.86
N ARG A 40 -7.11 -5.77 2.76
CA ARG A 40 -7.75 -4.77 3.61
C ARG A 40 -8.54 -3.81 2.75
N PHE A 41 -9.82 -4.11 2.49
CA PHE A 41 -10.67 -3.32 1.61
C PHE A 41 -11.27 -2.11 2.34
N LYS A 42 -11.35 -0.96 1.67
CA LYS A 42 -12.08 0.19 2.20
C LYS A 42 -13.60 -0.05 2.07
N CYS A 43 -14.36 0.33 3.10
CA CYS A 43 -15.82 0.27 3.01
C CYS A 43 -16.34 1.35 2.06
N GLU A 44 -17.03 0.96 0.98
CA GLU A 44 -17.61 1.91 0.01
C GLU A 44 -18.92 2.59 0.50
N THR A 45 -19.35 2.32 1.73
CA THR A 45 -20.57 2.92 2.28
C THR A 45 -20.34 4.41 2.53
N SER A 46 -21.19 5.27 1.97
CA SER A 46 -21.16 6.72 2.22
C SER A 46 -21.10 7.04 3.72
N GLY A 47 -20.05 7.76 4.13
CA GLY A 47 -19.78 8.15 5.53
C GLY A 47 -19.08 7.10 6.39
N CYS A 48 -18.76 5.92 5.86
CA CYS A 48 -18.03 4.87 6.57
C CYS A 48 -16.57 4.84 6.14
N ASN A 49 -15.65 5.06 7.08
CA ASN A 49 -14.21 4.96 6.84
C ASN A 49 -13.61 3.65 7.37
N ASN A 50 -14.45 2.62 7.58
CA ASN A 50 -13.98 1.35 8.10
C ASN A 50 -13.19 0.55 7.05
N VAL A 51 -12.32 -0.32 7.55
CA VAL A 51 -11.55 -1.27 6.74
C VAL A 51 -12.08 -2.66 7.02
N VAL A 52 -12.34 -3.41 5.94
CA VAL A 52 -12.82 -4.78 5.99
C VAL A 52 -11.66 -5.70 5.63
N GLU A 53 -11.28 -6.57 6.56
CA GLU A 53 -10.19 -7.53 6.38
C GLU A 53 -10.73 -8.83 5.77
N VAL A 54 -10.06 -9.31 4.72
CA VAL A 54 -10.55 -10.39 3.87
C VAL A 54 -9.41 -11.35 3.57
N SER A 55 -9.61 -12.64 3.84
CA SER A 55 -8.65 -13.67 3.42
C SER A 55 -8.60 -13.77 1.90
N ILE A 56 -7.41 -13.88 1.31
CA ILE A 56 -7.26 -14.10 -0.14
C ILE A 56 -7.82 -15.45 -0.61
N THR A 57 -8.07 -16.37 0.32
CA THR A 57 -8.64 -17.69 0.05
C THR A 57 -10.16 -17.72 0.22
N THR A 58 -10.80 -16.57 0.45
CA THR A 58 -12.26 -16.52 0.62
C THR A 58 -12.99 -16.77 -0.70
N ASP A 59 -14.11 -17.47 -0.62
CA ASP A 59 -15.07 -17.60 -1.73
C ASP A 59 -16.22 -16.58 -1.62
N GLU A 60 -16.25 -15.80 -0.54
CA GLU A 60 -17.29 -14.78 -0.30
C GLU A 60 -16.90 -13.44 -0.92
N PHE A 61 -17.80 -12.89 -1.76
CA PHE A 61 -17.60 -11.57 -2.38
C PHE A 61 -18.33 -10.43 -1.65
N MET A 62 -19.21 -10.77 -0.71
CA MET A 62 -20.05 -9.82 0.02
C MET A 62 -19.70 -9.90 1.50
N ILE A 63 -18.83 -9.01 1.95
CA ILE A 63 -18.32 -9.04 3.33
C ILE A 63 -19.05 -8.01 4.16
N LYS A 64 -19.57 -8.41 5.32
CA LYS A 64 -20.26 -7.49 6.22
C LYS A 64 -19.24 -6.56 6.88
N CYS A 65 -19.52 -5.26 6.89
CA CYS A 65 -18.70 -4.27 7.58
C CYS A 65 -19.08 -4.18 9.06
N ASP A 66 -18.10 -4.34 9.95
CA ASP A 66 -18.31 -4.33 11.41
C ASP A 66 -18.72 -2.96 11.98
N LEU A 67 -18.51 -1.87 11.24
CA LEU A 67 -18.84 -0.51 11.70
C LEU A 67 -20.23 -0.05 11.27
N CYS A 68 -20.61 -0.27 10.00
CA CYS A 68 -21.86 0.24 9.45
C CYS A 68 -22.91 -0.83 9.17
N ASP A 69 -22.60 -2.10 9.47
CA ASP A 69 -23.44 -3.28 9.24
C ASP A 69 -23.85 -3.55 7.78
N LYS A 70 -23.38 -2.75 6.82
CA LYS A 70 -23.65 -2.94 5.39
C LYS A 70 -22.66 -3.91 4.76
N PHE A 71 -23.07 -4.56 3.68
CA PHE A 71 -22.20 -5.44 2.91
C PHE A 71 -21.34 -4.65 1.93
N VAL A 72 -20.05 -4.96 1.91
CA VAL A 72 -19.05 -4.46 0.98
C VAL A 72 -18.85 -5.49 -0.12
N ASN A 73 -18.98 -5.07 -1.37
CA ASN A 73 -18.74 -5.91 -2.53
C ASN A 73 -17.26 -5.85 -2.93
N ILE A 74 -16.48 -6.84 -2.51
CA ILE A 74 -15.04 -6.89 -2.80
C ILE A 74 -14.73 -7.29 -4.23
N PHE A 75 -15.68 -7.90 -4.96
CA PHE A 75 -15.47 -8.32 -6.35
C PHE A 75 -15.18 -7.13 -7.27
N LYS A 76 -15.84 -5.99 -7.01
CA LYS A 76 -15.56 -4.74 -7.72
C LYS A 76 -14.10 -4.31 -7.53
N GLY A 77 -13.62 -4.34 -6.29
CA GLY A 77 -12.23 -4.01 -5.97
C GLY A 77 -11.24 -4.99 -6.60
N LEU A 78 -11.48 -6.30 -6.47
CA LEU A 78 -10.64 -7.33 -7.10
C LEU A 78 -10.55 -7.15 -8.62
N LYS A 79 -11.66 -6.81 -9.28
CA LYS A 79 -11.68 -6.52 -10.72
C LYS A 79 -10.84 -5.30 -11.07
N SER A 80 -10.96 -4.21 -10.30
CA SER A 80 -10.14 -3.00 -10.50
C SER A 80 -8.65 -3.30 -10.31
N LEU A 81 -8.32 -4.22 -9.41
CA LEU A 81 -6.94 -4.58 -9.08
C LEU A 81 -6.30 -5.59 -10.04
N GLN A 82 -7.06 -6.15 -10.98
CA GLN A 82 -6.58 -7.20 -11.89
C GLN A 82 -5.34 -6.78 -12.70
N ASP A 83 -5.26 -5.52 -13.11
CA ASP A 83 -4.17 -5.03 -13.97
C ASP A 83 -2.98 -4.45 -13.18
N THR A 84 -3.06 -4.41 -11.85
CA THR A 84 -2.03 -3.79 -10.98
C THR A 84 -0.64 -4.39 -11.18
N GLU A 85 -0.53 -5.70 -11.34
CA GLU A 85 0.76 -6.37 -11.59
C GLU A 85 1.36 -5.94 -12.94
N SER A 86 0.53 -5.83 -13.98
CA SER A 86 1.00 -5.42 -15.30
C SER A 86 1.47 -3.96 -15.30
N LEU A 87 0.75 -3.09 -14.61
CA LEU A 87 1.10 -1.69 -14.42
C LEU A 87 2.41 -1.55 -13.61
N PHE A 88 2.57 -2.35 -12.55
CA PHE A 88 3.80 -2.37 -11.75
C PHE A 88 5.01 -2.82 -12.59
N ARG A 89 4.86 -3.85 -13.42
CA ARG A 89 5.92 -4.32 -14.34
C ARG A 89 6.26 -3.24 -15.36
N LEU A 90 5.27 -2.59 -15.95
CA LEU A 90 5.49 -1.49 -16.91
C LEU A 90 6.24 -0.32 -16.27
N ALA A 91 5.85 0.10 -15.07
CA ALA A 91 6.51 1.17 -14.33
C ALA A 91 7.98 0.83 -14.01
N ASN A 92 8.26 -0.42 -13.62
CA ASN A 92 9.63 -0.88 -13.42
C ASN A 92 10.42 -0.91 -14.72
N ASN A 93 9.84 -1.33 -15.85
CA ASN A 93 10.53 -1.30 -17.14
C ASN A 93 10.96 0.13 -17.51
N TYR A 94 10.07 1.13 -17.35
CA TYR A 94 10.45 2.53 -17.57
C TYR A 94 11.60 2.96 -16.68
N ARG A 95 11.53 2.65 -15.38
CA ARG A 95 12.58 2.95 -14.41
C ARG A 95 13.92 2.31 -14.80
N ASP A 96 13.90 1.03 -15.20
CA ASP A 96 15.10 0.27 -15.56
C ASP A 96 15.71 0.77 -16.88
N THR A 97 14.91 1.35 -17.77
CA THR A 97 15.39 2.07 -18.97
C THR A 97 15.83 3.51 -18.72
N GLY A 98 15.70 4.01 -17.48
CA GLY A 98 16.06 5.37 -17.08
C GLY A 98 15.01 6.43 -17.40
N ASP A 99 13.82 6.04 -17.89
CA ASP A 99 12.69 6.93 -18.13
C ASP A 99 11.91 7.15 -16.83
N TYR A 100 12.52 7.89 -15.90
CA TYR A 100 12.00 8.07 -14.55
C TYR A 100 10.71 8.89 -14.48
N ASP A 101 10.47 9.78 -15.45
CA ASP A 101 9.22 10.56 -15.53
C ASP A 101 8.03 9.65 -15.81
N LYS A 102 8.13 8.77 -16.83
CA LYS A 102 7.06 7.80 -17.12
C LYS A 102 6.91 6.76 -16.02
N ALA A 103 8.03 6.33 -15.42
CA ALA A 103 7.98 5.43 -14.27
C ALA A 103 7.18 6.05 -13.12
N LEU A 104 7.45 7.32 -12.79
CA LEU A 104 6.75 8.06 -11.74
C LEU A 104 5.26 8.20 -12.04
N GLU A 105 4.89 8.53 -13.28
CA GLU A 105 3.49 8.58 -13.72
C GLU A 105 2.78 7.25 -13.46
N LYS A 106 3.39 6.14 -13.92
CA LYS A 106 2.79 4.80 -13.78
C LYS A 106 2.74 4.30 -12.34
N PHE A 107 3.75 4.57 -11.52
CA PHE A 107 3.69 4.24 -10.09
C PHE A 107 2.64 5.07 -9.34
N THR A 108 2.43 6.33 -9.74
CA THR A 108 1.40 7.19 -9.14
C THR A 108 0.00 6.72 -9.53
N GLU A 109 -0.20 6.38 -10.80
CA GLU A 109 -1.44 5.75 -11.29
C GLU A 109 -1.77 4.46 -10.52
N LEU A 110 -0.78 3.59 -10.35
CA LEU A 110 -0.91 2.36 -9.58
C LEU A 110 -1.26 2.63 -8.11
N MET A 111 -0.59 3.61 -7.47
CA MET A 111 -0.85 3.95 -6.08
C MET A 111 -2.27 4.48 -5.87
N ASN A 112 -2.78 5.30 -6.80
CA ASN A 112 -4.15 5.80 -6.75
C ASN A 112 -5.17 4.65 -6.89
N LEU A 113 -4.96 3.75 -7.86
CA LEU A 113 -5.81 2.58 -8.06
C LEU A 113 -5.86 1.69 -6.81
N LEU A 114 -4.70 1.47 -6.18
CA LEU A 114 -4.61 0.70 -4.94
C LEU A 114 -5.31 1.43 -3.77
N ASP A 115 -5.12 2.75 -3.63
CA ASP A 115 -5.73 3.54 -2.55
C ASP A 115 -7.26 3.64 -2.68
N GLU A 116 -7.82 3.67 -3.89
CA GLU A 116 -9.28 3.66 -4.08
C GLU A 116 -9.96 2.41 -3.52
N ASN A 117 -9.25 1.28 -3.48
CA ASN A 117 -9.82 -0.03 -3.15
C ASN A 117 -9.33 -0.58 -1.81
N LEU A 118 -8.06 -0.35 -1.45
CA LEU A 118 -7.38 -0.98 -0.32
C LEU A 118 -6.86 0.04 0.69
N ALA A 119 -6.81 -0.35 1.96
CA ALA A 119 -6.25 0.42 3.04
C ALA A 119 -4.86 -0.13 3.47
N PRO A 120 -3.82 0.71 3.57
CA PRO A 120 -2.48 0.28 3.97
C PRO A 120 -2.42 -0.11 5.46
N PRO A 121 -1.60 -1.11 5.85
CA PRO A 121 -0.45 -1.61 5.10
C PRO A 121 -0.73 -2.86 4.24
N TYR A 122 -0.09 -2.90 3.08
CA TYR A 122 0.09 -4.07 2.22
C TYR A 122 1.40 -3.91 1.43
N LYS A 123 1.93 -5.01 0.88
CA LYS A 123 3.26 -5.04 0.23
C LYS A 123 3.38 -4.03 -0.92
N ASP A 124 2.41 -4.03 -1.83
CA ASP A 124 2.51 -3.25 -3.07
C ASP A 124 2.51 -1.74 -2.82
N TYR A 125 1.80 -1.28 -1.78
CA TYR A 125 1.85 0.10 -1.32
C TYR A 125 3.28 0.54 -1.01
N LEU A 126 4.00 -0.26 -0.22
CA LEU A 126 5.38 0.04 0.20
C LEU A 126 6.35 -0.03 -0.98
N LEU A 127 6.14 -0.96 -1.90
CA LEU A 127 6.94 -1.07 -3.12
C LEU A 127 6.75 0.15 -4.02
N CYS A 128 5.51 0.60 -4.22
CA CYS A 128 5.22 1.81 -5.00
C CYS A 128 5.83 3.04 -4.34
N GLN A 129 5.72 3.21 -3.02
CA GLN A 129 6.34 4.34 -2.31
C GLN A 129 7.86 4.39 -2.49
N ARG A 130 8.53 3.24 -2.34
CA ARG A 130 9.99 3.14 -2.56
C ARG A 130 10.38 3.43 -4.00
N ALA A 131 9.60 2.93 -4.95
CA ALA A 131 9.86 3.16 -6.37
C ALA A 131 9.69 4.64 -6.74
N ILE A 132 8.63 5.29 -6.24
CA ILE A 132 8.40 6.73 -6.40
C ILE A 132 9.55 7.54 -5.80
N GLN A 133 9.98 7.20 -4.57
CA GLN A 133 11.14 7.85 -3.94
C GLN A 133 12.41 7.70 -4.80
N THR A 134 12.63 6.51 -5.36
CA THR A 134 13.76 6.25 -6.25
C THR A 134 13.69 7.10 -7.53
N CYS A 135 12.50 7.25 -8.11
CA CYS A 135 12.31 8.12 -9.27
C CYS A 135 12.63 9.58 -8.93
N PHE A 136 12.11 10.10 -7.81
CA PHE A 136 12.42 11.47 -7.37
C PHE A 136 13.91 11.70 -7.12
N LEU A 137 14.61 10.74 -6.53
CA LEU A 137 16.06 10.85 -6.32
C LEU A 137 16.83 10.95 -7.64
N ASN A 138 16.45 10.18 -8.66
CA ASN A 138 17.11 10.22 -9.96
C ASN A 138 16.77 11.49 -10.76
N LEU A 139 15.51 11.91 -10.72
CA LEU A 139 15.07 13.17 -11.36
C LEU A 139 15.71 14.39 -10.71
N GLY A 140 15.90 14.37 -9.38
CA GLY A 140 16.59 15.43 -8.65
C GLY A 140 18.11 15.43 -8.82
N ASN A 141 18.70 14.36 -9.38
CA ASN A 141 20.12 14.22 -9.65
C ASN A 141 20.48 14.48 -11.13
N LEU A 142 19.59 15.13 -11.88
CA LEU A 142 19.87 15.67 -13.21
C LEU A 142 20.61 17.02 -13.07
N ALA A 143 21.89 16.96 -12.70
CA ALA A 143 22.80 18.11 -12.64
C ALA A 143 23.99 17.92 -13.60
#